data_AF-A0ABD0V8H9-F1
#
_entry.id   AF-A0ABD0V8H9-F1
#
_cell.length_a   1.000
_cell.length_b   1.000
_cell.length_c   1.000
_cell.angle_alpha   90.00
_cell.angle_beta   90.00
_cell.angle_gamma   90.00
#
_symmetry.space_group_name_H-M   'P 1'
#
loop_
_entity.id
_entity.type
_entity.pdbx_description
1 polymer ?
#
loop_
_entity_poly.entity_id
_entity_poly.type
_entity_poly.pdbx_seq_one_letter_code
_entity_poly.pdbx_strand_id
1 'polypeptide(L)'
;MIRPSPMSTDLQAEPPYTDKVISLEQSYQLDPSDVNFRSLHEAKSSLFKLQEQEEIYWKQKAASKHLIDGDKNTKYYHALVKKNRAKNFIQKICISKGIYTEDAGEISKSVVDHFTNIFNKSFEPSAIEHFDIIPQIINLEDNIALSIPPFMEEVKQTVFSRNIDSIAVKSQYKMMN
;
A
#
# COMPACT_ATOMS: atom_id res chain seq x y z
N MET A 1 14.91 -7.32 2.60
CA MET A 1 14.01 -6.14 2.68
C MET A 1 14.67 -5.09 3.56
N ILE A 2 14.98 -3.91 3.00
CA ILE A 2 15.50 -2.78 3.76
C ILE A 2 14.43 -2.41 4.79
N ARG A 3 14.68 -2.68 6.07
CA ARG A 3 13.82 -2.18 7.16
C ARG A 3 14.08 -0.67 7.21
N PRO A 4 13.11 0.21 6.89
CA PRO A 4 13.24 1.58 7.34
C PRO A 4 13.14 1.52 8.86
N SER A 5 14.12 2.12 9.55
CA SER A 5 14.14 2.23 11.01
C SER A 5 12.76 2.62 11.55
N PRO A 6 12.37 2.11 12.73
CA PRO A 6 11.25 2.69 13.44
C PRO A 6 11.67 4.12 13.81
N MET A 7 11.24 5.07 13.01
CA MET A 7 11.19 6.50 13.33
C MET A 7 10.16 6.63 14.47
N SER A 8 10.55 6.12 15.65
CA SER A 8 10.05 6.56 16.94
C SER A 8 10.71 7.90 17.21
N THR A 9 10.35 8.91 16.44
CA THR A 9 10.73 10.29 16.70
C THR A 9 9.42 11.03 16.74
N ASP A 10 9.00 11.23 17.98
CA ASP A 10 8.17 12.31 18.47
C ASP A 10 6.95 12.67 17.64
N LEU A 11 5.80 12.54 18.28
CA LEU A 11 4.55 13.20 17.93
C LEU A 11 4.64 14.75 17.96
N GLN A 12 5.87 15.30 17.98
CA GLN A 12 6.28 16.70 18.11
C GLN A 12 7.49 17.08 17.22
N ALA A 13 8.06 16.17 16.42
CA ALA A 13 9.10 16.55 15.47
C ALA A 13 8.44 17.20 14.25
N GLU A 14 8.37 18.53 14.27
CA GLU A 14 7.99 19.34 13.12
C GLU A 14 8.81 18.91 11.88
N PRO A 15 8.17 18.67 10.72
CA PRO A 15 8.88 18.17 9.55
C PRO A 15 9.99 19.15 9.14
N PRO A 16 11.17 18.70 8.67
CA PRO A 16 12.39 19.51 8.47
C PRO A 16 12.25 20.71 7.51
N TYR A 17 11.10 20.86 6.87
CA TYR A 17 10.75 21.99 6.01
C TYR A 17 10.07 23.15 6.77
N THR A 18 9.60 22.93 8.01
CA THR A 18 8.99 23.95 8.87
C THR A 18 9.95 25.06 9.19
N ASP A 19 11.23 24.74 9.38
CA ASP A 19 12.27 25.72 9.74
C ASP A 19 12.43 26.80 8.67
N LYS A 20 12.25 26.43 7.39
CA LYS A 20 12.28 27.38 6.27
C LYS A 20 11.06 28.30 6.27
N VAL A 21 9.88 27.77 6.58
CA VAL A 21 8.65 28.60 6.67
C VAL A 21 8.72 29.50 7.90
N ILE A 22 9.14 28.98 9.06
CA ILE A 22 9.27 29.73 10.31
C ILE A 22 10.26 30.89 10.15
N SER A 23 11.42 30.65 9.53
CA SER A 23 12.40 31.71 9.26
C SER A 23 11.89 32.79 8.31
N LEU A 24 11.13 32.41 7.27
CA LEU A 24 10.50 33.36 6.35
C LEU A 24 9.30 34.10 6.97
N GLU A 25 8.60 33.50 7.92
CA GLU A 25 7.56 34.18 8.70
C GLU A 25 8.16 35.26 9.60
N GLN A 26 9.28 34.94 10.26
CA GLN A 26 10.03 35.88 11.07
C GLN A 26 10.57 37.05 10.23
N SER A 27 11.11 36.79 9.03
CA SER A 27 11.60 37.85 8.16
C SER A 27 10.47 38.75 7.64
N TYR A 28 9.30 38.19 7.31
CA TYR A 28 8.12 38.96 6.92
C TYR A 28 7.55 39.81 8.07
N GLN A 29 7.61 39.30 9.30
CA GLN A 29 7.14 40.03 10.48
C GLN A 29 8.03 41.23 10.82
N LEU A 30 9.33 41.13 10.54
CA LEU A 30 10.30 42.23 10.71
C LEU A 30 10.22 43.24 9.55
N ASP A 31 10.00 42.77 8.32
CA ASP A 31 9.89 43.59 7.12
C ASP A 31 8.76 43.09 6.19
N PRO A 32 7.58 43.73 6.21
CA PRO A 32 6.44 43.42 5.34
C PRO A 32 6.62 43.83 3.87
N SER A 33 7.77 43.51 3.27
CA SER A 33 8.08 43.75 1.86
C SER A 33 7.39 42.72 0.94
N ASP A 34 7.07 43.13 -0.29
CA ASP A 34 6.50 42.26 -1.33
C ASP A 34 7.43 41.07 -1.65
N VAL A 35 8.75 41.26 -1.52
CA VAL A 35 9.74 40.19 -1.74
C VAL A 35 9.64 39.10 -0.65
N ASN A 36 9.50 39.51 0.62
CA ASN A 36 9.34 38.60 1.75
C ASN A 36 7.98 37.90 1.69
N PHE A 37 6.92 38.62 1.32
CA PHE A 37 5.59 38.06 1.13
C PHE A 37 5.59 36.92 0.10
N ARG A 38 6.16 37.16 -1.09
CA ARG A 38 6.24 36.15 -2.16
C ARG A 38 7.04 34.93 -1.76
N SER A 39 8.20 35.14 -1.15
CA SER A 39 9.09 34.06 -0.69
C SER A 39 8.40 33.18 0.37
N LEU A 40 7.70 33.81 1.32
CA LEU A 40 6.91 33.12 2.33
C LEU A 40 5.74 32.34 1.70
N HIS A 41 5.03 32.95 0.75
CA HIS A 41 3.90 32.31 0.07
C HIS A 41 4.33 31.07 -0.72
N GLU A 42 5.44 31.15 -1.45
CA GLU A 42 6.01 30.02 -2.19
C GLU A 42 6.44 28.88 -1.27
N ALA A 43 7.11 29.21 -0.16
CA ALA A 43 7.50 28.22 0.84
C ALA A 43 6.28 27.54 1.47
N LYS A 44 5.23 28.32 1.83
CA LYS A 44 3.97 27.77 2.36
C LYS A 44 3.27 26.86 1.35
N SER A 45 3.19 27.25 0.08
CA SER A 45 2.59 26.41 -0.98
C SER A 45 3.33 25.10 -1.14
N SER A 46 4.66 25.14 -1.12
CA SER A 46 5.51 23.94 -1.19
C SER A 46 5.30 23.02 0.02
N LEU A 47 5.19 23.59 1.23
CA LEU A 47 4.89 22.84 2.45
C LEU A 47 3.54 22.13 2.35
N PHE A 48 2.49 22.85 1.93
CA PHE A 48 1.16 22.25 1.78
C PHE A 48 1.13 21.08 0.80
N LYS A 49 1.84 21.20 -0.33
CA LYS A 49 1.97 20.10 -1.31
C LYS A 49 2.63 18.86 -0.70
N LEU A 50 3.69 19.04 0.10
CA LEU A 50 4.37 17.93 0.77
C LEU A 50 3.46 17.26 1.81
N GLN A 51 2.72 18.05 2.59
CA GLN A 51 1.76 17.52 3.56
C GLN A 51 0.63 16.73 2.90
N GLU A 52 0.12 17.20 1.77
CA GLU A 52 -0.90 16.50 1.00
C GLU A 52 -0.37 15.14 0.47
N GLN A 53 0.86 15.11 -0.06
CA GLN A 53 1.50 13.87 -0.50
C GLN A 53 1.69 12.88 0.65
N GLU A 54 2.12 13.36 1.81
CA GLU A 54 2.26 12.54 3.01
C GLU A 54 0.91 11.97 3.47
N GLU A 55 -0.14 12.79 3.48
CA GLU A 55 -1.49 12.34 3.83
C GLU A 55 -1.98 11.23 2.89
N ILE A 56 -1.83 11.42 1.58
CA ILE A 56 -2.19 10.43 0.56
C ILE A 56 -1.41 9.13 0.79
N TYR A 57 -0.10 9.24 1.03
CA TYR A 57 0.76 8.08 1.30
C TYR A 57 0.28 7.28 2.51
N TRP A 58 0.00 7.95 3.63
CA TRP A 58 -0.45 7.29 4.84
C TRP A 58 -1.87 6.72 4.71
N LYS A 59 -2.76 7.40 3.99
CA LYS A 59 -4.11 6.90 3.65
C LYS A 59 -4.03 5.60 2.86
N GLN A 60 -3.24 5.57 1.80
CA GLN A 60 -3.02 4.36 0.99
C GLN A 60 -2.41 3.23 1.81
N LYS A 61 -1.38 3.54 2.60
CA LYS A 61 -0.68 2.54 3.45
C LYS A 61 -1.56 1.97 4.55
N ALA A 62 -2.52 2.75 5.04
CA ALA A 62 -3.49 2.28 6.03
C ALA A 62 -4.56 1.36 5.42
N ALA A 63 -4.68 1.29 4.08
CA ALA A 63 -5.71 0.56 3.34
C ALA A 63 -7.14 0.87 3.83
N SER A 64 -7.40 2.11 4.26
CA SER A 64 -8.69 2.52 4.78
C SER A 64 -9.63 2.94 3.64
N LYS A 65 -10.73 2.20 3.45
CA LYS A 65 -11.80 2.51 2.48
C LYS A 65 -12.79 3.58 2.97
N HIS A 66 -12.68 4.01 4.22
CA HIS A 66 -13.68 4.86 4.87
C HIS A 66 -12.98 5.99 5.59
N LEU A 67 -12.85 7.14 4.92
CA LEU A 67 -12.83 8.42 5.61
C LEU A 67 -13.66 9.39 4.78
N ILE A 68 -14.76 9.81 5.41
CA ILE A 68 -15.58 10.95 5.01
C ILE A 68 -14.63 12.17 5.05
N ASP A 69 -14.66 13.00 3.99
CA ASP A 69 -13.75 14.11 3.63
C ASP A 69 -13.58 15.25 4.66
N GLY A 70 -13.77 15.01 5.96
CA GLY A 70 -13.86 16.05 6.97
C GLY A 70 -12.59 16.37 7.75
N ASP A 71 -11.64 15.44 7.89
CA ASP A 71 -10.53 15.63 8.84
C ASP A 71 -9.19 15.10 8.29
N LYS A 72 -8.26 16.03 8.01
CA LYS A 72 -6.87 15.77 7.55
C LYS A 72 -6.00 15.21 8.67
N ASN A 73 -6.44 14.14 9.30
CA ASN A 73 -5.82 13.63 10.52
C ASN A 73 -4.77 12.55 10.21
N THR A 74 -3.54 12.99 9.89
CA THR A 74 -2.39 12.08 9.70
C THR A 74 -2.18 11.15 10.91
N LYS A 75 -2.41 11.64 12.15
CA LYS A 75 -2.26 10.82 13.37
C LYS A 75 -3.18 9.59 13.37
N TYR A 76 -4.39 9.71 12.83
CA TYR A 76 -5.30 8.57 12.68
C TYR A 76 -4.71 7.50 11.75
N TYR A 77 -4.22 7.90 10.57
CA TYR A 77 -3.62 6.96 9.62
C TYR A 77 -2.35 6.31 10.17
N HIS A 78 -1.52 7.07 10.88
CA HIS A 78 -0.36 6.52 11.57
C HIS A 78 -0.76 5.48 12.63
N ALA A 79 -1.78 5.79 13.44
CA ALA A 79 -2.30 4.86 14.44
C ALA A 79 -2.88 3.58 13.79
N LEU A 80 -3.59 3.73 12.68
CA LEU A 80 -4.15 2.62 11.93
C LEU A 80 -3.06 1.76 11.29
N VAL A 81 -2.04 2.36 10.69
CA VAL A 81 -0.86 1.63 10.16
C VAL A 81 -0.13 0.91 11.28
N LYS A 82 0.04 1.53 12.46
CA LYS A 82 0.65 0.88 13.63
C LYS A 82 -0.17 -0.32 14.09
N LYS A 83 -1.50 -0.18 14.18
CA LYS A 83 -2.43 -1.27 14.51
C LYS A 83 -2.36 -2.40 13.49
N ASN A 84 -2.38 -2.08 12.20
CA ASN A 84 -2.30 -3.07 11.12
C ASN A 84 -0.95 -3.81 11.12
N ARG A 85 0.16 -3.10 11.37
CA ARG A 85 1.49 -3.70 11.54
C ARG A 85 1.53 -4.66 12.73
N ALA A 86 0.99 -4.27 13.88
CA ALA A 86 0.93 -5.13 15.06
C ALA A 86 0.07 -6.39 14.79
N LYS A 87 -1.07 -6.23 14.11
CA LYS A 87 -1.96 -7.33 13.73
C LYS A 87 -1.31 -8.31 12.75
N ASN A 88 -0.56 -7.81 11.76
CA ASN A 88 0.04 -8.61 10.69
C ASN A 88 1.46 -9.09 11.02
N PHE A 89 1.98 -8.80 12.22
CA PHE A 89 3.29 -9.26 12.63
C PHE A 89 3.24 -10.74 12.97
N ILE A 90 4.02 -11.54 12.23
CA ILE A 90 4.18 -12.97 12.49
C ILE A 90 5.29 -13.12 13.51
N GLN A 91 4.92 -13.37 14.77
CA GLN A 91 5.88 -13.56 15.87
C GLN A 91 6.59 -14.92 15.78
N LYS A 92 5.86 -15.97 15.42
CA LYS A 92 6.39 -17.33 15.30
C LYS A 92 5.66 -18.12 14.23
N ILE A 93 6.36 -19.05 13.59
CA ILE A 93 5.80 -19.97 12.59
C ILE A 93 6.26 -21.40 12.88
N CYS A 94 5.43 -22.38 12.53
CA CYS A 94 5.77 -23.80 12.61
C CYS A 94 6.41 -24.23 11.28
N ILE A 95 7.69 -24.63 11.30
CA ILE A 95 8.43 -25.00 10.08
C ILE A 95 8.20 -26.48 9.73
N SER A 96 8.26 -27.34 10.73
CA SER A 96 8.10 -28.80 10.59
C SER A 96 7.45 -29.35 11.84
N LYS A 97 6.79 -30.51 11.75
CA LYS A 97 5.94 -31.12 12.79
C LYS A 97 6.39 -30.83 14.25
N GLY A 98 5.88 -29.74 14.83
CA GLY A 98 6.12 -29.34 16.23
C GLY A 98 7.29 -28.38 16.50
N ILE A 99 8.10 -28.02 15.49
CA ILE A 99 9.23 -27.10 15.59
C ILE A 99 8.77 -25.69 15.20
N TYR A 100 8.84 -24.77 16.17
CA TYR A 100 8.56 -23.35 15.98
C TYR A 100 9.85 -22.55 15.93
N THR A 101 9.87 -21.52 15.10
CA THR A 101 10.93 -20.50 15.10
C THR A 101 10.34 -19.12 15.34
N GLU A 102 11.13 -18.25 15.96
CA GLU A 102 10.89 -16.81 16.12
C GLU A 102 11.90 -15.98 15.30
N ASP A 103 12.86 -16.64 14.63
CA ASP A 103 13.86 -15.94 13.83
C ASP A 103 13.24 -15.40 12.53
N ALA A 104 13.43 -14.10 12.29
CA ALA A 104 12.83 -13.42 11.14
C ALA A 104 13.39 -13.93 9.79
N GLY A 105 14.64 -14.39 9.75
CA GLY A 105 15.25 -14.97 8.56
C GLY A 105 14.65 -16.33 8.24
N GLU A 106 14.54 -17.20 9.24
CA GLU A 106 13.92 -18.52 9.11
C GLU A 106 12.41 -18.44 8.78
N ILE A 107 11.66 -17.52 9.39
CA ILE A 107 10.25 -17.27 9.05
C ILE A 107 10.15 -16.89 7.57
N SER A 108 10.94 -15.92 7.11
CA SER A 108 10.93 -15.49 5.71
C SER A 108 11.25 -16.65 4.75
N LYS A 109 12.26 -17.46 5.09
CA LYS A 109 12.66 -18.60 4.26
C LYS A 109 11.56 -19.66 4.22
N SER A 110 10.99 -20.02 5.37
CA SER A 110 9.90 -21.00 5.47
C SER A 110 8.68 -20.61 4.64
N VAL A 111 8.29 -19.33 4.66
CA VAL A 111 7.18 -18.82 3.84
C VAL A 111 7.49 -18.97 2.35
N VAL A 112 8.70 -18.58 1.92
CA VAL A 112 9.12 -18.70 0.51
C VAL A 112 9.13 -20.17 0.07
N ASP A 113 9.75 -21.05 0.86
CA ASP A 113 9.84 -22.48 0.55
C ASP A 113 8.44 -23.11 0.48
N HIS A 114 7.54 -22.75 1.40
CA HIS A 114 6.17 -23.26 1.43
C HIS A 114 5.40 -22.92 0.15
N PHE A 115 5.37 -21.64 -0.24
CA PHE A 115 4.65 -21.21 -1.44
C PHE A 115 5.33 -21.68 -2.72
N THR A 116 6.67 -21.70 -2.76
CA THR A 116 7.42 -22.27 -3.89
C THR A 116 7.03 -23.74 -4.11
N ASN A 117 6.92 -24.52 -3.04
CA ASN A 117 6.47 -25.90 -3.12
C ASN A 117 5.00 -26.02 -3.53
N ILE A 118 4.11 -25.14 -3.08
CA ILE A 118 2.70 -25.16 -3.50
C ILE A 118 2.56 -24.85 -4.99
N PHE A 119 3.26 -23.83 -5.48
CA PHE A 119 3.15 -23.39 -6.88
C PHE A 119 3.88 -24.34 -7.85
N ASN A 120 4.93 -25.02 -7.39
CA ASN A 120 5.68 -26.00 -8.20
C ASN A 120 5.22 -27.44 -7.99
N LYS A 121 4.26 -27.71 -7.09
CA LYS A 121 3.65 -29.04 -6.97
C LYS A 121 2.95 -29.35 -8.27
N SER A 122 3.43 -30.38 -8.96
CA SER A 122 2.68 -31.00 -10.04
C SER A 122 1.34 -31.46 -9.49
N PHE A 123 0.26 -31.02 -10.13
CA PHE A 123 -1.06 -31.58 -9.90
C PHE A 123 -1.01 -33.03 -10.37
N GLU A 124 -0.78 -33.95 -9.45
CA GLU A 124 -1.14 -35.35 -9.64
C GLU A 124 -2.66 -35.40 -9.49
N PRO A 125 -3.42 -35.67 -10.57
CA PRO A 125 -4.84 -35.92 -10.40
C PRO A 125 -4.94 -37.10 -9.43
N SER A 126 -5.55 -36.88 -8.26
CA SER A 126 -6.07 -38.01 -7.52
C SER A 126 -6.93 -38.78 -8.51
N ALA A 127 -6.80 -40.10 -8.59
CA ALA A 127 -7.68 -40.92 -9.41
C ALA A 127 -9.12 -40.68 -8.93
N ILE A 128 -9.81 -39.71 -9.52
CA ILE A 128 -11.22 -39.47 -9.28
C ILE A 128 -11.88 -40.58 -10.08
N GLU A 129 -12.17 -41.69 -9.40
CA GLU A 129 -12.68 -42.91 -10.03
C GLU A 129 -14.13 -42.74 -10.55
N HIS A 130 -14.81 -41.62 -10.27
CA HIS A 130 -16.23 -41.43 -10.53
C HIS A 130 -16.56 -40.03 -11.08
N PHE A 131 -16.21 -39.77 -12.34
CA PHE A 131 -16.64 -38.56 -13.06
C PHE A 131 -18.17 -38.49 -13.22
N ASP A 132 -18.86 -39.63 -13.19
CA ASP A 132 -20.31 -39.74 -13.41
C ASP A 132 -21.17 -39.10 -12.32
N ILE A 133 -20.58 -38.76 -11.16
CA ILE A 133 -21.27 -38.10 -10.03
C ILE A 133 -21.26 -36.57 -10.21
N ILE A 134 -20.35 -36.04 -11.02
CA ILE A 134 -20.20 -34.60 -11.21
C ILE A 134 -21.14 -34.18 -12.36
N PRO A 135 -22.20 -33.41 -12.09
CA PRO A 135 -23.08 -32.93 -13.15
C PRO A 135 -22.28 -32.05 -14.12
N GLN A 136 -22.44 -32.31 -15.42
CA GLN A 136 -21.85 -31.49 -16.47
C GLN A 136 -22.63 -30.17 -16.58
N ILE A 137 -22.13 -29.13 -15.89
CA ILE A 137 -22.75 -27.80 -15.84
C ILE A 137 -22.15 -26.86 -16.91
N ILE A 138 -20.95 -27.19 -17.42
CA ILE A 138 -20.21 -26.38 -18.39
C ILE A 138 -20.42 -26.98 -19.77
N ASN A 139 -21.01 -26.19 -20.68
CA ASN A 139 -21.21 -26.60 -22.06
C ASN A 139 -19.92 -26.41 -22.88
N LEU A 140 -19.89 -26.97 -24.09
CA LEU A 140 -18.75 -26.83 -24.99
C LEU A 140 -18.44 -25.36 -25.29
N GLU A 141 -19.47 -24.54 -25.50
CA GLU A 141 -19.34 -23.09 -25.73
C GLU A 141 -18.71 -22.36 -24.55
N ASP A 142 -19.14 -22.69 -23.32
CA ASP A 142 -18.57 -22.11 -22.09
C ASP A 142 -17.08 -22.47 -21.95
N ASN A 143 -16.73 -23.72 -22.26
CA ASN A 143 -15.36 -24.20 -22.14
C ASN A 143 -14.43 -23.54 -23.18
N ILE A 144 -14.94 -23.32 -24.39
CA ILE A 144 -14.26 -22.53 -25.42
C ILE A 144 -14.07 -21.10 -24.93
N ALA A 145 -15.13 -20.45 -24.43
CA ALA A 145 -15.07 -19.09 -23.92
C ALA A 145 -14.04 -18.91 -22.79
N LEU A 146 -13.97 -19.87 -21.85
CA LEU A 146 -13.03 -19.86 -20.71
C LEU A 146 -11.57 -20.13 -21.11
N SER A 147 -11.34 -20.71 -22.29
CA SER A 147 -10.01 -21.02 -22.82
C SER A 147 -9.44 -19.92 -23.72
N ILE A 148 -10.24 -18.91 -24.07
CA ILE A 148 -9.80 -17.79 -24.89
C ILE A 148 -8.90 -16.87 -24.05
N PRO A 149 -7.70 -16.51 -24.54
CA PRO A 149 -6.84 -15.56 -23.86
C PRO A 149 -7.52 -14.18 -23.79
N PRO A 150 -7.40 -13.45 -22.67
CA PRO A 150 -8.06 -12.17 -22.49
C PRO A 150 -7.54 -11.12 -23.48
N PHE A 151 -8.41 -10.23 -23.92
CA PHE A 151 -8.04 -9.14 -24.82
C PHE A 151 -7.39 -7.98 -24.06
N MET A 152 -6.49 -7.24 -24.71
CA MET A 152 -5.82 -6.09 -24.08
C MET A 152 -6.79 -5.02 -23.56
N GLU A 153 -7.92 -4.83 -24.24
CA GLU A 153 -8.96 -3.88 -23.81
C GLU A 153 -9.64 -4.33 -22.51
N GLU A 154 -9.89 -5.63 -22.34
CA GLU A 154 -10.43 -6.23 -21.11
C GLU A 154 -9.43 -6.11 -19.95
N VAL A 155 -8.16 -6.41 -20.22
CA VAL A 155 -7.06 -6.22 -19.24
C VAL A 155 -6.97 -4.76 -18.82
N LYS A 156 -7.08 -3.83 -19.76
CA LYS A 156 -7.08 -2.40 -19.46
C LYS A 156 -8.31 -1.99 -18.67
N GLN A 157 -9.51 -2.43 -19.04
CA GLN A 157 -10.72 -2.10 -18.28
C GLN A 157 -10.68 -2.65 -16.85
N THR A 158 -10.22 -3.88 -16.66
CA THR A 158 -10.11 -4.50 -15.33
C THR A 158 -9.06 -3.83 -14.45
N VAL A 159 -7.90 -3.48 -15.00
CA VAL A 159 -6.83 -2.76 -14.26
C VAL A 159 -7.28 -1.35 -13.85
N PHE A 160 -8.01 -0.66 -14.72
CA PHE A 160 -8.41 0.74 -14.49
C PHE A 160 -9.75 0.87 -13.74
N SER A 161 -10.61 -0.15 -13.74
CA SER A 161 -11.84 -0.20 -12.92
C SER A 161 -11.58 -0.63 -11.48
N ARG A 162 -10.43 -1.25 -11.19
CA ARG A 162 -10.04 -1.63 -9.83
C ARG A 162 -9.75 -0.37 -9.00
N ASN A 163 -10.42 -0.29 -7.85
CA ASN A 163 -10.41 0.85 -6.93
C ASN A 163 -8.99 1.42 -6.71
N ILE A 164 -8.80 2.68 -7.10
CA ILE A 164 -7.53 3.41 -7.15
C ILE A 164 -6.88 3.51 -5.76
N ASP A 165 -7.68 3.41 -4.69
CA ASP A 165 -7.20 3.44 -3.31
C ASP A 165 -6.38 2.19 -2.92
N SER A 166 -6.42 1.12 -3.73
CA SER A 166 -5.71 -0.14 -3.47
C SER A 166 -4.33 -0.22 -4.14
N ILE A 167 -3.94 0.74 -4.98
CA ILE A 167 -2.73 0.65 -5.80
C ILE A 167 -1.88 1.91 -5.61
N ALA A 168 -0.70 1.75 -4.99
CA ALA A 168 0.27 2.82 -4.68
C ALA A 168 0.92 3.51 -5.91
N VAL A 169 0.40 3.33 -7.12
CA VAL A 169 1.10 3.65 -8.38
C VAL A 169 0.66 4.97 -9.03
N LYS A 170 -0.49 5.57 -8.67
CA LYS A 170 -0.98 6.77 -9.38
C LYS A 170 -1.09 8.02 -8.51
N SER A 171 0.07 8.56 -8.13
CA SER A 171 0.19 10.00 -7.81
C SER A 171 0.82 10.82 -8.95
N GLN A 172 1.41 10.20 -9.98
CA GLN A 172 2.16 10.94 -11.02
C GLN A 172 1.43 11.16 -12.35
N TYR A 173 0.25 10.56 -12.57
CA TYR A 173 -0.47 10.66 -13.85
C TYR A 173 -1.70 11.58 -13.84
N LYS A 174 -1.95 12.30 -12.75
CA LYS A 174 -3.13 13.20 -12.64
C LYS A 174 -2.84 14.65 -13.04
N MET A 175 -1.60 15.00 -13.41
CA MET A 175 -1.21 16.38 -13.77
C MET A 175 -0.98 16.63 -15.28
N MET A 176 -1.50 15.78 -16.17
CA MET A 176 -1.26 15.90 -17.62
C MET A 176 -2.52 15.93 -18.50
N ASN A 177 -3.68 16.30 -17.97
CA ASN A 177 -4.84 16.70 -18.77
C ASN A 177 -5.46 17.97 -18.21
#